data_AF-A0A8J5JW83-F1
#
_entry.id   AF-A0A8J5JW83-F1
#
_cell.length_a   1.000
_cell.length_b   1.000
_cell.length_c   1.000
_cell.angle_alpha   90.00
_cell.angle_beta   90.00
_cell.angle_gamma   90.00
#
_symmetry.space_group_name_H-M   'P 1'
#
loop_
_entity.id
_entity.type
_entity.pdbx_description
1 polymer ?
#
loop_
_entity_poly.entity_id
_entity_poly.type
_entity_poly.pdbx_seq_one_letter_code
_entity_poly.pdbx_strand_id
1 'polypeptide(L)'
;MFQHQFQLTIKEKKLIQTMSLFVALVYGPMWFKAPEVFEAPSNDISFLKQLHYYGEKIDESVGMAATEAFQRHLWYLSEESVARALFSASVLYAEKREILGSMKGKNEKKECPKKLKVTEEEIPSLELKNLASTNTNCFFQTTLLDSGFVSKDPSQWTDNPQFLQSREILQELQVVNDVAERAVKLIQDYNSSITKSEAQKQYLLQVVTTHRRQT
;
A
#
# COMPACT_ATOMS: atom_id res chain seq x y z
N MET A 1 -27.11 13.78 1.32
CA MET A 1 -28.36 13.34 1.99
C MET A 1 -28.57 13.97 3.37
N PHE A 2 -27.53 14.40 4.12
CA PHE A 2 -27.68 14.98 5.49
C PHE A 2 -27.44 16.49 5.61
N GLN A 3 -27.32 17.22 4.50
CA GLN A 3 -26.88 18.62 4.52
C GLN A 3 -27.83 19.56 5.29
N HIS A 4 -29.12 19.21 5.41
CA HIS A 4 -30.09 19.99 6.17
C HIS A 4 -30.06 19.72 7.68
N GLN A 5 -29.37 18.67 8.12
CA GLN A 5 -29.23 18.31 9.54
C GLN A 5 -28.01 18.96 10.20
N PHE A 6 -27.07 19.49 9.41
CA PHE A 6 -25.86 20.13 9.89
C PHE A 6 -25.76 21.55 9.31
N GLN A 7 -25.70 22.57 10.18
CA GLN A 7 -25.47 23.95 9.75
C GLN A 7 -23.99 24.16 9.42
N LEU A 8 -23.59 23.83 8.20
CA LEU A 8 -22.21 23.98 7.73
C LEU A 8 -21.95 25.38 7.18
N THR A 9 -20.83 25.97 7.60
CA THR A 9 -20.28 27.19 7.01
C THR A 9 -19.84 26.96 5.55
N ILE A 10 -19.67 28.05 4.79
CA ILE A 10 -19.17 27.99 3.41
C ILE A 10 -17.79 27.30 3.36
N LYS A 11 -16.93 27.60 4.35
CA LYS A 11 -15.59 27.00 4.48
C LYS A 11 -15.68 25.48 4.67
N GLU A 12 -16.52 25.01 5.58
CA GLU A 12 -16.72 23.58 5.84
C GLU A 12 -17.31 22.85 4.62
N LYS A 13 -18.27 23.46 3.92
CA LYS A 13 -18.81 22.89 2.67
C LYS A 13 -17.71 22.70 1.63
N LYS A 14 -16.86 23.70 1.44
CA LYS A 14 -15.73 23.62 0.50
C LYS A 14 -14.74 22.52 0.92
N LEU A 15 -14.39 22.45 2.21
CA LEU A 15 -13.51 21.40 2.74
C LEU A 15 -14.08 19.99 2.53
N ILE A 16 -15.37 19.78 2.83
CA ILE A 16 -16.03 18.50 2.60
C ILE A 16 -16.03 18.14 1.12
N GLN A 17 -16.28 19.10 0.24
CA GLN A 17 -16.22 18.89 -1.20
C GLN A 17 -14.82 18.48 -1.66
N THR A 18 -13.78 19.21 -1.25
CA THR A 18 -12.38 18.89 -1.56
C THR A 18 -12.02 17.49 -1.09
N MET A 19 -12.32 17.16 0.17
CA MET A 19 -12.04 15.83 0.73
C MET A 19 -12.83 14.73 0.03
N SER A 20 -14.11 14.97 -0.30
CA SER A 20 -14.94 13.98 -1.00
C SER A 20 -14.39 13.68 -2.39
N LEU A 21 -13.96 14.71 -3.12
CA LEU A 21 -13.34 14.56 -4.45
C LEU A 21 -11.99 13.85 -4.36
N PHE A 22 -11.14 14.22 -3.39
CA PHE A 22 -9.86 13.53 -3.17
C PHE A 22 -10.08 12.04 -2.84
N VAL A 23 -11.00 11.74 -1.92
CA VAL A 23 -11.30 10.35 -1.56
C VAL A 23 -11.85 9.58 -2.74
N ALA A 24 -12.80 10.14 -3.49
CA ALA A 24 -13.44 9.44 -4.61
C ALA A 24 -12.51 9.23 -5.81
N LEU A 25 -11.68 10.23 -6.14
CA LEU A 25 -10.92 10.26 -7.40
C LEU A 25 -9.44 9.85 -7.23
N VAL A 26 -8.89 9.97 -6.03
CA VAL A 26 -7.46 9.73 -5.77
C VAL A 26 -7.29 8.53 -4.84
N TYR A 27 -7.81 8.60 -3.61
CA TYR A 27 -7.56 7.55 -2.62
C TYR A 27 -8.35 6.27 -2.88
N GLY A 28 -9.63 6.38 -3.24
CA GLY A 28 -10.53 5.25 -3.47
C GLY A 28 -10.00 4.26 -4.52
N PRO A 29 -9.58 4.71 -5.71
CA PRO A 29 -8.97 3.83 -6.71
C PRO A 29 -7.75 3.07 -6.20
N MET A 30 -6.87 3.72 -5.42
CA MET A 30 -5.73 3.03 -4.78
C MET A 30 -6.21 1.99 -3.77
N TRP A 31 -7.19 2.35 -2.94
CA TRP A 31 -7.73 1.47 -1.90
C TRP A 31 -8.20 0.12 -2.46
N PHE A 32 -8.87 0.13 -3.61
CA PHE A 32 -9.33 -1.12 -4.24
C PHE A 32 -8.20 -1.99 -4.79
N LYS A 33 -7.03 -1.41 -5.07
CA LYS A 33 -5.84 -2.13 -5.55
C LYS A 33 -4.91 -2.59 -4.42
N ALA A 34 -5.10 -2.09 -3.20
CA ALA A 34 -4.28 -2.46 -2.05
C ALA A 34 -4.15 -3.99 -1.79
N PRO A 35 -5.17 -4.84 -2.09
CA PRO A 35 -5.04 -6.28 -1.92
C PRO A 35 -4.19 -7.00 -2.98
N GLU A 36 -3.78 -6.33 -4.06
CA GLU A 36 -3.06 -6.95 -5.18
C GLU A 36 -1.59 -7.19 -4.83
N VAL A 37 -1.29 -8.38 -4.28
CA VAL A 37 0.05 -8.74 -3.75
C VAL A 37 1.18 -8.50 -4.75
N PHE A 38 1.00 -8.89 -6.01
CA PHE A 38 2.03 -8.76 -7.04
C PHE A 38 2.21 -7.33 -7.52
N GLU A 39 1.14 -6.55 -7.50
CA GLU A 39 1.11 -5.18 -7.98
C GLU A 39 1.45 -4.17 -6.88
N ALA A 40 1.47 -4.59 -5.61
CA ALA A 40 1.62 -3.71 -4.45
C ALA A 40 2.79 -2.70 -4.59
N PRO A 41 4.03 -3.10 -4.94
CA PRO A 41 5.12 -2.14 -5.10
C PRO A 41 4.87 -1.12 -6.21
N SER A 42 4.33 -1.56 -7.35
CA SER A 42 4.01 -0.71 -8.50
C SER A 42 2.87 0.25 -8.18
N ASN A 43 1.83 -0.24 -7.49
CA ASN A 43 0.68 0.54 -7.06
C ASN A 43 1.10 1.63 -6.07
N ASP A 44 1.99 1.32 -5.12
CA ASP A 44 2.49 2.31 -4.16
C ASP A 44 3.33 3.41 -4.81
N ILE A 45 4.24 3.05 -5.73
CA ILE A 45 5.02 4.03 -6.50
C ILE A 45 4.09 4.91 -7.34
N SER A 46 3.14 4.29 -8.04
CA SER A 46 2.17 5.00 -8.88
C SER A 46 1.32 5.97 -8.05
N PHE A 47 0.86 5.54 -6.87
CA PHE A 47 0.09 6.39 -5.98
C PHE A 47 0.92 7.54 -5.42
N LEU A 48 2.18 7.31 -5.04
CA LEU A 48 3.07 8.37 -4.58
C LEU A 48 3.26 9.45 -5.67
N LYS A 49 3.46 9.03 -6.93
CA LYS A 49 3.51 9.94 -8.09
C LYS A 49 2.20 10.69 -8.31
N GLN A 50 1.07 10.02 -8.14
CA GLN A 50 -0.26 10.63 -8.27
C GLN A 50 -0.50 11.70 -7.19
N LEU A 51 -0.10 11.45 -5.94
CA LEU A 51 -0.21 12.42 -4.85
C LEU A 51 0.67 13.65 -5.09
N HIS A 52 1.90 13.43 -5.55
CA HIS A 52 2.81 14.52 -5.91
C HIS A 52 2.23 15.38 -7.06
N TYR A 53 1.77 14.74 -8.14
CA TYR A 53 1.09 15.45 -9.24
C TYR A 53 -0.15 16.23 -8.76
N TYR A 54 -0.96 15.63 -7.87
CA TYR A 54 -2.14 16.27 -7.31
C TYR A 54 -1.76 17.52 -6.51
N GLY A 55 -0.69 17.46 -5.71
CA GLY A 55 -0.13 18.61 -4.99
C GLY A 55 0.33 19.71 -5.95
N GLU A 56 1.12 19.36 -6.96
CA GLU A 56 1.66 20.34 -7.91
C GLU A 56 0.60 21.02 -8.78
N LYS A 57 -0.45 20.29 -9.19
CA LYS A 57 -1.35 20.75 -10.26
C LYS A 57 -2.78 21.06 -9.80
N ILE A 58 -3.21 20.56 -8.65
CA ILE A 58 -4.62 20.61 -8.24
C ILE A 58 -4.79 21.33 -6.90
N ASP A 59 -4.20 20.79 -5.83
CA ASP A 59 -4.31 21.36 -4.48
C ASP A 59 -3.05 21.00 -3.67
N GLU A 60 -2.14 21.95 -3.58
CA GLU A 60 -0.84 21.85 -2.89
C GLU A 60 -1.01 21.39 -1.44
N SER A 61 -1.96 21.99 -0.71
CA SER A 61 -2.14 21.70 0.71
C SER A 61 -2.58 20.25 0.93
N VAL A 62 -3.53 19.77 0.12
CA VAL A 62 -4.03 18.39 0.23
C VAL A 62 -3.00 17.40 -0.29
N GLY A 63 -2.36 17.68 -1.43
CA GLY A 63 -1.34 16.80 -2.03
C GLY A 63 -0.12 16.63 -1.13
N MET A 64 0.40 17.71 -0.55
CA MET A 64 1.52 17.66 0.40
C MET A 64 1.13 16.86 1.65
N ALA A 65 0.01 17.18 2.28
CA ALA A 65 -0.45 16.47 3.49
C ALA A 65 -0.70 14.98 3.23
N ALA A 66 -1.27 14.63 2.07
CA ALA A 66 -1.49 13.24 1.68
C ALA A 66 -0.19 12.50 1.36
N THR A 67 0.76 13.15 0.68
CA THR A 67 2.09 12.58 0.37
C THR A 67 2.85 12.28 1.66
N GLU A 68 2.93 13.23 2.58
CA GLU A 68 3.55 13.03 3.90
C GLU A 68 2.88 11.91 4.69
N ALA A 69 1.54 11.85 4.67
CA ALA A 69 0.79 10.79 5.31
C ALA A 69 1.13 9.43 4.70
N PHE A 70 1.15 9.33 3.37
CA PHE A 70 1.44 8.08 2.68
C PHE A 70 2.88 7.62 2.90
N GLN A 71 3.87 8.53 2.88
CA GLN A 71 5.27 8.22 3.19
C GLN A 71 5.49 7.69 4.62
N ARG A 72 4.58 7.97 5.57
CA ARG A 72 4.60 7.33 6.89
C ARG A 72 4.19 5.85 6.85
N HIS A 73 3.44 5.45 5.83
CA HIS A 73 2.95 4.08 5.64
C HIS A 73 3.82 3.24 4.68
N LEU A 74 4.80 3.82 3.98
CA LEU A 74 5.75 3.11 3.11
C LEU A 74 6.83 2.31 3.85
N TRP A 75 6.60 1.90 5.11
CA TRP A 75 7.57 1.13 5.88
C TRP A 75 7.77 -0.29 5.32
N TYR A 76 6.76 -0.82 4.63
CA TYR A 76 6.84 -2.14 3.99
C TYR A 76 7.36 -2.06 2.55
N LEU A 77 7.27 -0.89 1.88
CA LEU A 77 7.83 -0.65 0.56
C LEU A 77 9.36 -0.61 0.67
N SER A 78 9.95 -1.78 0.47
CA SER A 78 11.33 -2.12 0.73
C SER A 78 11.92 -2.94 -0.42
N GLU A 79 13.23 -3.12 -0.40
CA GLU A 79 13.95 -3.95 -1.38
C GLU A 79 13.37 -5.37 -1.47
N GLU A 80 12.93 -5.95 -0.35
CA GLU A 80 12.27 -7.26 -0.34
C GLU A 80 10.87 -7.22 -0.99
N SER A 81 10.10 -6.15 -0.76
CA SER A 81 8.75 -6.03 -1.33
C SER A 81 8.76 -5.95 -2.86
N VAL A 82 9.83 -5.38 -3.46
CA VAL A 82 9.99 -5.27 -4.92
C VAL A 82 10.05 -6.65 -5.59
N ALA A 83 10.51 -7.68 -4.87
CA ALA A 83 10.52 -9.04 -5.39
C ALA A 83 9.12 -9.53 -5.79
N ARG A 84 8.05 -9.02 -5.17
CA ARG A 84 6.66 -9.34 -5.54
C ARG A 84 6.31 -8.90 -6.96
N ALA A 85 6.88 -7.78 -7.42
CA ALA A 85 6.69 -7.26 -8.77
C ALA A 85 7.24 -8.20 -9.85
N LEU A 86 8.18 -9.09 -9.52
CA LEU A 86 8.66 -10.12 -10.46
C LEU A 86 7.56 -11.11 -10.88
N PHE A 87 6.56 -11.30 -10.02
CA PHE A 87 5.42 -12.19 -10.27
C PHE A 87 4.23 -11.49 -10.97
N SER A 88 4.27 -10.16 -11.04
CA SER A 88 3.24 -9.36 -11.71
C SER A 88 3.18 -9.66 -13.22
N ALA A 89 1.98 -9.66 -13.77
CA ALA A 89 1.76 -9.71 -15.21
C ALA A 89 1.83 -8.32 -15.87
N SER A 90 1.67 -7.24 -15.09
CA SER A 90 1.72 -5.86 -15.58
C SER A 90 3.17 -5.38 -15.78
N VAL A 91 4.11 -5.91 -14.99
CA VAL A 91 5.54 -5.59 -15.10
C VAL A 91 6.13 -6.28 -16.33
N LEU A 92 6.66 -5.48 -17.26
CA LEU A 92 7.20 -5.97 -18.53
C LEU A 92 8.49 -6.76 -18.32
N TYR A 93 8.81 -7.66 -19.25
CA TYR A 93 10.07 -8.43 -19.19
C TYR A 93 11.32 -7.54 -19.16
N ALA A 94 11.31 -6.39 -19.84
CA ALA A 94 12.42 -5.45 -19.79
C ALA A 94 12.64 -4.90 -18.37
N GLU A 95 11.57 -4.47 -17.70
CA GLU A 95 11.61 -3.97 -16.33
C GLU A 95 12.01 -5.07 -15.33
N LYS A 96 11.49 -6.30 -15.51
CA LYS A 96 11.95 -7.46 -14.73
C LYS A 96 13.46 -7.68 -14.86
N ARG A 97 14.01 -7.55 -16.08
CA ARG A 97 15.47 -7.66 -16.29
C ARG A 97 16.25 -6.55 -15.58
N GLU A 98 15.72 -5.33 -15.53
CA GLU A 98 16.34 -4.23 -14.78
C GLU A 98 16.38 -4.53 -13.28
N ILE A 99 15.26 -5.00 -12.71
CA ILE A 99 15.17 -5.44 -11.30
C ILE A 99 16.21 -6.54 -11.03
N LEU A 100 16.26 -7.57 -11.88
CA LEU A 100 17.25 -8.66 -11.79
C LEU A 100 18.69 -8.16 -11.96
N GLY A 101 18.91 -7.09 -12.72
CA GLY A 101 20.18 -6.40 -12.85
C GLY A 101 20.63 -5.83 -11.51
N SER A 102 19.75 -5.09 -10.82
CA SER A 102 20.01 -4.54 -9.49
C SER A 102 20.19 -5.61 -8.41
N MET A 103 19.67 -6.82 -8.61
CA MET A 103 19.85 -7.97 -7.72
C MET A 103 21.25 -8.61 -7.80
N LYS A 104 22.03 -8.33 -8.85
CA LYS A 104 23.35 -8.93 -9.07
C LYS A 104 24.44 -8.09 -8.39
N GLY A 105 25.02 -8.62 -7.31
CA GLY A 105 26.12 -7.99 -6.57
C GLY A 105 26.58 -8.83 -5.39
N LYS A 106 27.68 -8.43 -4.71
CA LYS A 106 28.06 -9.04 -3.43
C LYS A 106 27.15 -8.46 -2.33
N ASN A 107 26.54 -9.33 -1.52
CA ASN A 107 25.70 -8.93 -0.38
C ASN A 107 26.50 -8.07 0.62
N GLU A 108 26.46 -6.76 0.47
CA GLU A 108 26.99 -5.84 1.48
C GLU A 108 25.91 -5.63 2.55
N LYS A 109 25.98 -6.48 3.58
CA LYS A 109 25.24 -6.45 4.86
C LYS A 109 23.72 -6.72 4.79
N LYS A 110 23.31 -7.72 5.59
CA LYS A 110 21.95 -7.91 6.12
C LYS A 110 21.59 -6.74 7.05
N GLU A 111 21.31 -5.56 6.51
CA GLU A 111 20.64 -4.51 7.29
C GLU A 111 19.15 -4.56 6.98
N CYS A 112 18.33 -4.49 8.03
CA CYS A 112 16.86 -4.43 7.93
C CYS A 112 16.43 -3.43 6.85
N PRO A 113 15.28 -3.66 6.20
CA PRO A 113 14.76 -2.76 5.18
C PRO A 113 14.75 -1.33 5.71
N LYS A 114 15.61 -0.49 5.13
CA LYS A 114 15.64 0.94 5.45
C LYS A 114 14.33 1.49 4.93
N LYS A 115 13.55 2.13 5.81
CA LYS A 115 12.36 2.88 5.41
C LYS A 115 12.70 3.70 4.18
N LEU A 116 11.94 3.52 3.11
CA LEU A 116 12.15 4.27 1.88
C LEU A 116 12.07 5.76 2.18
N LYS A 117 13.18 6.47 1.94
CA LYS A 117 13.26 7.93 2.02
C LYS A 117 13.40 8.44 0.59
N VAL A 118 12.28 8.81 -0.01
CA VAL A 118 12.25 9.47 -1.32
C VAL A 118 12.05 10.96 -1.07
N THR A 119 12.93 11.79 -1.62
CA THR A 119 12.72 13.25 -1.58
C THR A 119 11.66 13.65 -2.61
N GLU A 120 11.06 14.82 -2.46
CA GLU A 120 9.97 15.25 -3.34
C GLU A 120 10.39 15.30 -4.82
N GLU A 121 11.66 15.65 -5.08
CA GLU A 121 12.24 15.73 -6.42
C GLU A 121 12.47 14.36 -7.07
N GLU A 122 12.61 13.31 -6.26
CA GLU A 122 12.82 11.92 -6.72
C GLU A 122 11.50 11.21 -7.03
N ILE A 123 10.37 11.69 -6.50
CA ILE A 123 9.07 11.03 -6.66
C ILE A 123 8.71 10.83 -8.15
N PRO A 124 8.83 11.83 -9.04
CA PRO A 124 8.44 11.66 -10.45
C PRO A 124 9.24 10.58 -11.19
N SER A 125 10.54 10.45 -10.86
CA SER A 125 11.48 9.54 -11.51
C SER A 125 11.59 8.17 -10.83
N LEU A 126 10.89 7.95 -9.71
CA LEU A 126 10.95 6.70 -8.96
C LEU A 126 10.45 5.51 -9.78
N GLU A 127 11.27 4.48 -9.96
CA GLU A 127 10.94 3.23 -10.64
C GLU A 127 11.24 2.02 -9.74
N LEU A 128 10.67 0.85 -10.07
CA LEU A 128 10.88 -0.38 -9.30
C LEU A 128 12.36 -0.76 -9.19
N LYS A 129 13.14 -0.53 -10.24
CA LYS A 129 14.58 -0.82 -10.24
C LYS A 129 15.38 0.01 -9.25
N ASN A 130 14.90 1.21 -8.89
CA ASN A 130 15.57 2.07 -7.90
C ASN A 130 15.41 1.53 -6.48
N LEU A 131 14.39 0.71 -6.26
CA LEU A 131 14.12 0.05 -4.99
C LEU A 131 14.75 -1.34 -4.90
N ALA A 132 15.15 -1.92 -6.03
CA ALA A 132 15.77 -3.24 -6.07
C ALA A 132 17.26 -3.16 -5.72
N SER A 133 17.73 -4.11 -4.91
CA SER A 133 19.16 -4.33 -4.64
C SER A 133 19.47 -5.81 -4.45
N THR A 134 20.70 -6.16 -4.05
CA THR A 134 21.05 -7.54 -3.69
C THR A 134 20.17 -8.12 -2.57
N ASN A 135 19.66 -7.26 -1.68
CA ASN A 135 18.78 -7.66 -0.58
C ASN A 135 17.37 -8.06 -1.05
N THR A 136 16.97 -7.73 -2.28
CA THR A 136 15.73 -8.25 -2.89
C THR A 136 15.71 -9.78 -2.86
N ASN A 137 16.89 -10.43 -2.91
CA ASN A 137 17.01 -11.89 -2.78
C ASN A 137 16.59 -12.41 -1.39
N CYS A 138 16.65 -11.58 -0.34
CA CYS A 138 16.22 -11.96 1.00
C CYS A 138 14.73 -12.29 1.06
N PHE A 139 13.92 -11.68 0.18
CA PHE A 139 12.50 -12.02 0.05
C PHE A 139 12.29 -13.53 -0.11
N PHE A 140 13.01 -14.18 -1.03
CA PHE A 140 12.87 -15.62 -1.29
C PHE A 140 13.32 -16.47 -0.10
N GLN A 141 14.34 -16.02 0.65
CA GLN A 141 14.79 -16.70 1.85
C GLN A 141 13.77 -16.59 2.99
N THR A 142 13.21 -15.39 3.22
CA THR A 142 12.24 -15.12 4.29
C THR A 142 10.89 -15.79 4.01
N THR A 143 10.48 -15.84 2.75
CA THR A 143 9.21 -16.48 2.33
C THR A 143 9.34 -17.97 2.03
N LEU A 144 10.56 -18.54 2.11
CA LEU A 144 10.86 -19.93 1.77
C LEU A 144 10.43 -20.33 0.35
N LEU A 145 10.50 -19.38 -0.58
CA LEU A 145 10.15 -19.59 -1.99
C LEU A 145 11.37 -20.03 -2.80
N ASP A 146 11.13 -20.86 -3.82
CA ASP A 146 12.20 -21.31 -4.72
C ASP A 146 12.59 -20.17 -5.68
N SER A 147 13.84 -19.71 -5.59
CA SER A 147 14.41 -18.66 -6.43
C SER A 147 15.17 -19.19 -7.64
N GLY A 148 15.15 -20.50 -7.92
CA GLY A 148 15.88 -21.12 -9.04
C GLY A 148 15.55 -20.53 -10.40
N PHE A 149 14.33 -20.02 -10.58
CA PHE A 149 13.89 -19.35 -11.80
C PHE A 149 14.54 -17.97 -12.02
N VAL A 150 14.99 -17.28 -10.97
CA VAL A 150 15.60 -15.93 -11.00
C VAL A 150 16.88 -15.91 -11.86
N SER A 151 17.55 -17.06 -12.00
CA SER A 151 18.73 -17.23 -12.84
C SER A 151 18.43 -17.27 -14.35
N LYS A 152 17.18 -17.55 -14.73
CA LYS A 152 16.71 -17.64 -16.13
C LYS A 152 16.15 -16.31 -16.61
N ASP A 153 16.06 -16.12 -17.92
CA ASP A 153 15.44 -14.91 -18.48
C ASP A 153 13.93 -14.86 -18.15
N PRO A 154 13.36 -13.68 -17.83
CA PRO A 154 11.93 -13.53 -17.53
C PRO A 154 10.97 -14.06 -18.60
N SER A 155 11.40 -14.11 -19.87
CA SER A 155 10.60 -14.69 -20.95
C SER A 155 10.35 -16.21 -20.80
N GLN A 156 11.13 -16.90 -19.97
CA GLN A 156 11.05 -18.34 -19.76
C GLN A 156 10.33 -18.72 -18.45
N TRP A 157 9.81 -17.74 -17.71
CA TRP A 157 9.23 -17.99 -16.38
C TRP A 157 7.81 -18.54 -16.43
N THR A 158 7.05 -18.24 -17.48
CA THR A 158 5.64 -18.65 -17.63
C THR A 158 5.44 -20.15 -17.53
N ASP A 159 6.40 -20.92 -18.03
CA ASP A 159 6.37 -22.39 -18.03
C ASP A 159 7.28 -23.01 -16.96
N ASN A 160 7.91 -22.19 -16.11
CA ASN A 160 8.80 -22.68 -15.07
C ASN A 160 7.99 -23.17 -13.85
N PRO A 161 8.10 -24.45 -13.45
CA PRO A 161 7.35 -24.99 -12.31
C PRO A 161 7.62 -24.25 -10.99
N GLN A 162 8.87 -23.83 -10.76
CA GLN A 162 9.30 -23.14 -9.53
C GLN A 162 8.69 -21.74 -9.45
N PHE A 163 8.57 -21.06 -10.59
CA PHE A 163 7.91 -19.77 -10.69
C PHE A 163 6.41 -19.90 -10.44
N LEU A 164 5.76 -20.88 -11.08
CA LEU A 164 4.32 -21.13 -10.93
C LEU A 164 3.96 -21.50 -9.49
N GLN A 165 4.72 -22.40 -8.87
CA GLN A 165 4.52 -22.79 -7.48
C GLN A 165 4.72 -21.61 -6.53
N SER A 166 5.79 -20.83 -6.71
CA SER A 166 6.05 -19.65 -5.87
C SER A 166 4.97 -18.58 -6.01
N ARG A 167 4.44 -18.42 -7.23
CA ARG A 167 3.34 -17.51 -7.52
C ARG A 167 2.05 -17.95 -6.82
N GLU A 168 1.72 -19.24 -6.85
CA GLU A 168 0.53 -19.79 -6.20
C GLU A 168 0.58 -19.59 -4.68
N ILE A 169 1.71 -19.92 -4.05
CA ILE A 169 1.92 -19.70 -2.60
C ILE A 169 1.76 -18.22 -2.24
N LEU A 170 2.33 -17.31 -3.04
CA LEU A 170 2.20 -15.87 -2.80
C LEU A 170 0.77 -15.35 -2.99
N GLN A 171 0.01 -15.95 -3.90
CA GLN A 171 -1.39 -15.58 -4.12
C GLN A 171 -2.28 -16.00 -2.93
N GLU A 172 -1.94 -17.12 -2.28
CA GLU A 172 -2.59 -17.56 -1.05
C GLU A 172 -2.17 -16.75 0.18
N LEU A 173 -1.02 -16.06 0.12
CA LEU A 173 -0.53 -15.18 1.18
C LEU A 173 -1.41 -13.93 1.27
N GLN A 174 -2.60 -14.09 1.85
CA GLN A 174 -3.55 -12.98 1.97
C GLN A 174 -2.93 -11.84 2.79
N VAL A 175 -2.89 -10.65 2.20
CA VAL A 175 -2.56 -9.39 2.88
C VAL A 175 -3.77 -8.94 3.71
N VAL A 176 -4.23 -9.81 4.62
CA VAL A 176 -5.38 -9.58 5.51
C VAL A 176 -5.05 -8.57 6.61
N ASN A 177 -3.76 -8.45 6.92
CA ASN A 177 -3.33 -7.73 8.12
C ASN A 177 -3.65 -6.24 8.06
N ASP A 178 -3.44 -5.56 6.93
CA ASP A 178 -3.63 -4.10 6.86
C ASP A 178 -5.11 -3.68 6.98
N VAL A 179 -6.04 -4.52 6.50
CA VAL A 179 -7.48 -4.27 6.65
C VAL A 179 -7.91 -4.51 8.09
N ALA A 180 -7.39 -5.56 8.73
CA ALA A 180 -7.65 -5.88 10.13
C ALA A 180 -7.08 -4.81 11.08
N GLU A 181 -5.82 -4.42 10.91
CA GLU A 181 -5.17 -3.38 11.70
C GLU A 181 -5.88 -2.02 11.57
N ARG A 182 -6.30 -1.66 10.35
CA ARG A 182 -7.07 -0.43 10.12
C ARG A 182 -8.48 -0.49 10.70
N ALA A 183 -9.16 -1.63 10.63
CA ALA A 183 -10.46 -1.81 11.26
C ALA A 183 -10.36 -1.71 12.80
N VAL A 184 -9.30 -2.31 13.38
CA VAL A 184 -8.98 -2.20 14.81
C VAL A 184 -8.67 -0.76 15.20
N LYS A 185 -7.88 -0.05 14.39
CA LYS A 185 -7.58 1.37 14.65
C LYS A 185 -8.82 2.26 14.55
N LEU A 186 -9.66 2.03 13.53
CA LEU A 186 -10.92 2.76 13.36
C LEU A 186 -11.85 2.56 14.55
N ILE A 187 -12.02 1.32 15.04
CA ILE A 187 -12.87 1.07 16.21
C ILE A 187 -12.24 1.63 17.49
N GLN A 188 -10.92 1.63 17.62
CA GLN A 188 -10.22 2.26 18.75
C GLN A 188 -10.42 3.77 18.77
N ASP A 189 -10.28 4.45 17.63
CA ASP A 189 -10.45 5.90 17.51
C ASP A 189 -11.93 6.30 17.69
N TYR A 190 -12.85 5.51 17.13
CA TYR A 190 -14.29 5.68 17.37
C TYR A 190 -14.64 5.51 18.85
N ASN A 191 -14.17 4.44 19.50
CA ASN A 191 -14.41 4.22 20.93
C ASN A 191 -13.81 5.33 21.81
N SER A 192 -12.71 5.96 21.37
CA SER A 192 -12.05 7.04 22.11
C SER A 192 -12.72 8.41 21.92
N SER A 193 -13.48 8.59 20.84
CA SER A 193 -14.12 9.87 20.49
C SER A 193 -15.50 10.07 21.11
N ILE A 194 -16.22 8.99 21.46
CA ILE A 194 -17.58 9.09 22.05
C ILE A 194 -17.52 9.32 23.56
N THR A 195 -16.83 8.45 24.29
CA THR A 195 -16.78 8.52 25.76
C THR A 195 -15.56 7.78 26.31
N LYS A 196 -14.98 8.33 27.38
CA LYS A 196 -13.90 7.68 28.13
C LYS A 196 -14.42 6.73 29.22
N SER A 197 -15.73 6.73 29.48
CA SER A 197 -16.36 5.88 30.50
C SER A 197 -16.64 4.47 29.97
N GLU A 198 -16.02 3.47 30.59
CA GLU A 198 -16.17 2.06 30.19
C GLU A 198 -17.62 1.56 30.30
N ALA A 199 -18.36 2.01 31.33
CA ALA A 199 -19.76 1.64 31.51
C ALA A 199 -20.64 2.14 30.34
N GLN A 200 -20.38 3.36 29.85
CA GLN A 200 -21.12 3.91 28.71
C GLN A 200 -20.75 3.21 27.40
N LYS A 201 -19.48 2.81 27.21
CA LYS A 201 -19.05 2.01 26.06
C LYS A 201 -19.76 0.67 26.02
N GLN A 202 -19.81 -0.04 27.16
CA GLN A 202 -20.43 -1.35 27.26
C GLN A 202 -21.93 -1.29 26.96
N TYR A 203 -22.60 -0.25 27.46
CA TYR A 203 -24.01 0.01 27.16
C TYR A 203 -24.25 0.23 25.66
N LEU A 204 -23.42 1.05 25.00
CA LEU A 204 -23.54 1.34 23.57
C LEU A 204 -23.36 0.08 22.71
N LEU A 205 -22.37 -0.76 23.05
CA LEU A 205 -22.15 -2.04 22.38
C LEU A 205 -23.35 -2.98 22.53
N GLN A 206 -23.95 -3.05 23.72
CA GLN A 206 -25.16 -3.85 23.95
C GLN A 206 -26.34 -3.35 23.11
N VAL A 207 -26.56 -2.04 23.04
CA VAL A 207 -27.64 -1.45 22.23
C VAL A 207 -27.43 -1.76 20.73
N VAL A 208 -26.23 -1.52 20.19
CA VAL A 208 -25.92 -1.79 18.77
C VAL A 208 -26.05 -3.27 18.43
N THR A 209 -25.55 -4.15 19.31
CA THR A 209 -25.64 -5.61 19.10
C THR A 209 -27.09 -6.10 19.12
N THR A 210 -27.90 -5.55 20.02
CA THR A 210 -29.33 -5.85 20.10
C THR A 210 -30.04 -5.43 18.81
N HIS A 211 -29.75 -4.23 18.31
CA HIS A 211 -30.32 -3.73 17.06
C HIS A 211 -29.92 -4.56 15.83
N ARG A 212 -28.64 -4.97 15.75
CA ARG A 212 -28.15 -5.84 14.66
C ARG A 212 -28.77 -7.23 14.65
N ARG A 213 -29.19 -7.76 15.80
CA ARG A 213 -29.88 -9.05 15.88
C ARG A 213 -31.36 -8.97 15.50
N GLN A 214 -31.92 -7.76 15.40
CA GLN A 214 -33.30 -7.50 15.04
C GLN A 214 -33.49 -7.12 13.57
N THR A 215 -32.39 -6.99 12.81
CA THR A 215 -32.39 -6.76 11.36
C THR A 215 -31.83 -7.99 10.66
#